data_AF-A0A7M1T856-F1
#
_entry.id   AF-A0A7M1T856-F1
#
_cell.length_a   1.000
_cell.length_b   1.000
_cell.length_c   1.000
_cell.angle_alpha   90.00
_cell.angle_beta   90.00
_cell.angle_gamma   90.00
#
_symmetry.space_group_name_H-M   'P 1'
#
loop_
_entity.id
_entity.type
_entity.pdbx_description
1 polymer ?
#
loop_
_entity_poly.entity_id
_entity_poly.type
_entity_poly.pdbx_seq_one_letter_code
_entity_poly.pdbx_strand_id
1 'polypeptide(L)'
;MHHPLRKDKTCLNCGYIVEGRYCTNCGQENIEPREKFSELAGHFIADLLHFDTQFFSTIRYLLFKPGYLTQEYMKGRRKAYLHPIRMYLFVSILYFFLASVVPLHREAHLAFEYRNKEQLTAHSTNLLPYTTIQEYDSVQAHTPVKNRDPHIIQLFMHRLIQLQGAVR
;
A
#
# COMPACT_ATOMS: atom_id res chain seq x y z
N MET A 1 -12.96 -7.75 -37.73
CA MET A 1 -11.73 -8.48 -38.04
C MET A 1 -11.90 -9.93 -37.61
N HIS A 2 -11.63 -10.92 -38.46
CA HIS A 2 -11.79 -12.35 -38.13
C HIS A 2 -10.45 -12.91 -37.62
N HIS A 3 -10.37 -13.18 -36.31
CA HIS A 3 -9.24 -13.92 -35.76
C HIS A 3 -9.27 -15.37 -36.27
N PRO A 4 -8.12 -15.96 -36.62
CA PRO A 4 -8.06 -17.35 -37.05
C PRO A 4 -8.51 -18.27 -35.91
N LEU A 5 -9.40 -19.20 -36.25
CA LEU A 5 -9.85 -20.24 -35.33
C LEU A 5 -8.72 -21.23 -35.06
N ARG A 6 -8.68 -21.76 -33.83
CA ARG A 6 -7.73 -22.80 -33.45
C ARG A 6 -8.00 -24.09 -34.25
N LYS A 7 -6.94 -24.77 -34.68
CA LYS A 7 -7.05 -26.05 -35.42
C LYS A 7 -7.67 -27.18 -34.59
N ASP A 8 -7.39 -27.18 -33.29
CA ASP A 8 -7.91 -28.17 -32.35
C ASP A 8 -9.32 -27.77 -31.89
N LYS A 9 -10.27 -28.69 -32.07
CA LYS A 9 -11.68 -28.51 -31.76
C LYS A 9 -12.00 -28.75 -30.28
N THR A 10 -11.04 -29.16 -29.46
CA THR A 10 -11.26 -29.41 -28.03
C THR A 10 -11.26 -28.08 -27.27
N CYS A 11 -12.35 -27.81 -26.54
CA CYS A 11 -12.45 -26.63 -25.68
C CYS A 11 -11.43 -26.71 -24.53
N LEU A 12 -10.57 -25.69 -24.40
CA LEU A 12 -9.58 -25.65 -23.32
C LEU A 12 -10.21 -25.48 -21.92
N ASN A 13 -11.39 -24.87 -21.82
CA ASN A 13 -12.10 -24.70 -20.54
C ASN A 13 -12.83 -25.97 -20.09
N CYS A 14 -13.72 -26.53 -20.92
CA CYS A 14 -14.61 -27.62 -20.50
C CYS A 14 -14.35 -28.97 -21.17
N GLY A 15 -13.40 -29.05 -22.11
CA GLY A 15 -13.12 -30.28 -22.86
C GLY A 15 -14.14 -30.66 -23.94
N TYR A 16 -15.22 -29.90 -24.10
CA TYR A 16 -16.25 -30.17 -25.10
C TYR A 16 -15.75 -29.93 -26.53
N ILE A 17 -16.27 -30.67 -27.51
CA ILE A 17 -15.95 -30.50 -28.93
C ILE A 17 -16.64 -29.24 -29.45
N VAL A 18 -15.85 -28.29 -29.92
CA VAL A 18 -16.28 -26.99 -30.44
C VAL A 18 -16.30 -27.05 -31.97
N GLU A 19 -17.49 -27.02 -32.54
CA GLU A 19 -17.67 -26.97 -34.00
C GLU A 19 -17.65 -25.55 -34.56
N GLY A 20 -18.00 -24.54 -33.75
CA GLY A 20 -18.09 -23.14 -34.12
C GLY A 20 -16.98 -22.26 -33.54
N ARG A 21 -17.20 -20.93 -33.57
CA ARG A 21 -16.28 -19.94 -32.97
C ARG A 21 -16.35 -19.92 -31.44
N TYR A 22 -17.51 -20.21 -30.87
CA TYR A 22 -17.74 -20.27 -29.44
C TYR A 22 -18.16 -21.68 -29.01
N CYS A 23 -17.69 -22.13 -27.86
CA CYS A 23 -18.13 -23.39 -27.26
C CYS A 23 -19.60 -23.29 -26.84
N THR A 24 -20.46 -24.20 -27.28
CA THR A 24 -21.88 -24.21 -26.89
C THR A 24 -22.10 -24.54 -25.41
N ASN A 25 -21.16 -25.27 -24.80
CA ASN A 25 -21.28 -25.69 -23.39
C ASN A 25 -20.82 -24.60 -22.41
N CYS A 26 -19.67 -23.96 -22.64
CA CYS A 26 -19.12 -22.96 -21.71
C CYS A 26 -19.00 -21.55 -22.31
N GLY A 27 -19.25 -21.39 -23.61
CA GLY A 27 -19.16 -20.12 -24.32
C GLY A 27 -17.74 -19.55 -24.46
N GLN A 28 -16.68 -20.34 -24.30
CA GLN A 28 -15.31 -19.89 -24.57
C GLN A 28 -15.08 -19.77 -26.08
N GLU A 29 -14.44 -18.69 -26.52
CA GLU A 29 -14.04 -18.50 -27.92
C GLU A 29 -12.84 -19.38 -28.28
N ASN A 30 -12.90 -20.07 -29.43
CA ASN A 30 -11.86 -20.99 -29.93
C ASN A 30 -10.94 -20.30 -30.95
N ILE A 31 -10.33 -19.17 -30.56
CA ILE A 31 -9.38 -18.41 -31.37
C ILE A 31 -7.95 -18.56 -30.85
N GLU A 32 -6.96 -18.40 -31.72
CA GLU A 32 -5.56 -18.25 -31.28
C GLU A 32 -5.39 -16.90 -30.56
N PRO A 33 -4.75 -16.87 -29.37
CA PRO A 33 -4.66 -15.68 -28.55
C PRO A 33 -3.58 -14.74 -29.11
N ARG A 34 -3.95 -13.98 -30.13
CA ARG A 34 -3.22 -12.79 -30.57
C ARG A 34 -4.19 -11.63 -30.62
N GLU A 35 -4.56 -11.13 -29.45
CA GLU A 35 -5.46 -9.99 -29.34
C GLU A 35 -4.69 -8.68 -29.19
N LYS A 36 -5.26 -7.61 -29.76
CA LYS A 36 -4.79 -6.23 -29.59
C LYS A 36 -5.46 -5.67 -28.34
N PHE A 37 -4.68 -5.08 -27.44
CA PHE A 37 -5.11 -4.56 -26.13
C PHE A 37 -6.32 -3.60 -26.18
N SER A 38 -6.53 -2.93 -27.32
CA SER A 38 -7.56 -1.90 -27.51
C SER A 38 -8.99 -2.46 -27.68
N GLU A 39 -9.15 -3.62 -28.33
CA GLU A 39 -10.48 -4.23 -28.55
C GLU A 39 -11.02 -4.86 -27.26
N LEU A 40 -10.11 -5.40 -26.45
CA LEU A 40 -10.42 -5.97 -25.14
C LEU A 40 -10.99 -4.92 -24.18
N ALA A 41 -10.52 -3.67 -24.24
CA ALA A 41 -10.95 -2.59 -23.35
C ALA A 41 -12.40 -2.13 -23.60
N GLY A 42 -12.86 -2.13 -24.86
CA GLY A 42 -14.21 -1.69 -25.22
C GLY A 42 -15.30 -2.64 -24.73
N HIS A 43 -15.12 -3.95 -24.95
CA HIS A 43 -16.02 -4.97 -24.42
C HIS A 43 -15.99 -5.04 -22.88
N PHE A 44 -14.85 -4.65 -22.28
CA PHE A 44 -14.67 -4.65 -20.83
C PHE A 44 -15.63 -3.75 -20.06
N ILE A 45 -15.89 -2.54 -20.57
CA ILE A 45 -16.74 -1.55 -19.88
C ILE A 45 -18.20 -2.02 -19.90
N ALA A 46 -18.64 -2.64 -21.00
CA ALA A 46 -19.98 -3.20 -21.11
C ALA A 46 -20.18 -4.40 -20.17
N ASP A 47 -19.17 -5.28 -20.06
CA ASP A 47 -19.23 -6.43 -19.16
C ASP A 47 -18.98 -6.08 -17.68
N LEU A 48 -18.34 -4.93 -17.39
CA LEU A 48 -18.12 -4.46 -16.01
C LEU A 48 -19.44 -4.04 -15.33
N LEU A 49 -20.40 -3.56 -16.12
CA LEU A 49 -21.74 -3.20 -15.62
C LEU A 49 -22.64 -4.43 -15.41
N HIS A 50 -22.24 -5.61 -15.87
CA HIS A 50 -22.93 -6.87 -15.60
C HIS A 50 -22.36 -7.54 -14.34
N PHE A 51 -23.23 -7.78 -13.36
CA PHE A 51 -22.87 -8.47 -12.12
C PHE A 51 -22.65 -9.96 -12.39
N ASP A 52 -21.42 -10.44 -12.17
CA ASP A 52 -20.98 -11.78 -12.62
C ASP A 52 -20.81 -12.75 -11.44
N THR A 53 -21.50 -13.88 -11.45
CA THR A 53 -21.48 -14.89 -10.36
C THR A 53 -20.12 -15.60 -10.23
N GLN A 54 -19.27 -15.56 -11.27
CA GLN A 54 -17.91 -16.10 -11.26
C GLN A 54 -16.94 -15.31 -10.36
N PHE A 55 -17.39 -14.17 -9.85
CA PHE A 55 -16.64 -13.33 -8.92
C PHE A 55 -16.30 -14.06 -7.62
N PHE A 56 -17.29 -14.70 -6.99
CA PHE A 56 -17.12 -15.35 -5.69
C PHE A 56 -16.23 -16.59 -5.77
N SER A 57 -16.30 -17.35 -6.86
CA SER A 57 -15.41 -18.50 -7.08
C SER A 57 -13.96 -18.05 -7.22
N THR A 58 -13.73 -16.94 -7.94
CA THR A 58 -12.39 -16.36 -8.13
C THR A 58 -11.80 -15.87 -6.81
N ILE A 59 -12.56 -15.10 -6.01
CA ILE A 59 -12.11 -14.67 -4.67
C ILE A 59 -11.80 -15.86 -3.76
N ARG A 60 -12.66 -16.89 -3.76
CA ARG A 60 -12.42 -18.09 -2.96
C ARG A 60 -11.09 -18.75 -3.32
N TYR A 61 -10.79 -18.94 -4.61
CA TYR A 61 -9.51 -19.51 -5.00
C TYR A 61 -8.33 -18.59 -4.68
N LEU A 62 -8.50 -17.27 -4.81
CA LEU A 62 -7.44 -16.32 -4.50
C LEU A 62 -7.06 -16.34 -3.01
N LEU A 63 -8.06 -16.42 -2.11
CA LEU A 63 -7.84 -16.44 -0.66
C LEU A 63 -7.36 -17.79 -0.12
N PHE A 64 -7.89 -18.90 -0.65
CA PHE A 64 -7.63 -20.23 -0.09
C PHE A 64 -6.61 -21.06 -0.90
N LYS A 65 -6.28 -20.67 -2.14
CA LYS A 65 -5.35 -21.39 -3.03
C LYS A 65 -4.52 -20.41 -3.90
N PRO A 66 -3.56 -19.68 -3.31
CA PRO A 66 -2.75 -18.74 -4.06
C PRO A 66 -2.03 -19.44 -5.22
N GLY A 67 -2.05 -18.83 -6.41
CA GLY A 67 -1.40 -19.36 -7.62
C GLY A 67 -2.21 -20.37 -8.43
N TYR A 68 -3.32 -20.91 -7.91
CA TYR A 68 -4.19 -21.83 -8.66
C TYR A 68 -4.73 -21.17 -9.95
N LEU A 69 -5.25 -19.95 -9.83
CA LEU A 69 -5.78 -19.18 -10.96
C LEU A 69 -4.75 -19.00 -12.09
N THR A 70 -3.50 -18.72 -11.72
CA THR A 70 -2.39 -18.55 -12.68
C THR A 70 -2.11 -19.84 -13.43
N GLN A 71 -2.07 -20.99 -12.74
CA GLN A 71 -1.85 -22.28 -13.39
C GLN A 71 -2.99 -22.65 -14.34
N GLU A 72 -4.23 -22.36 -13.94
CA GLU A 72 -5.41 -22.63 -14.75
C GLU A 72 -5.47 -21.73 -16.00
N TYR A 73 -5.03 -20.48 -15.85
CA TYR A 73 -4.86 -19.55 -16.96
C TYR A 73 -3.82 -20.07 -17.97
N MET A 74 -2.68 -20.58 -17.49
CA MET A 74 -1.63 -21.18 -18.35
C MET A 74 -2.11 -22.45 -19.07
N LYS A 75 -3.04 -23.20 -18.47
CA LYS A 75 -3.71 -24.34 -19.14
C LYS A 75 -4.75 -23.91 -20.19
N GLY A 76 -4.98 -22.60 -20.36
CA GLY A 76 -5.90 -22.04 -21.35
C GLY A 76 -7.35 -21.88 -20.86
N ARG A 77 -7.63 -22.11 -19.57
CA ARG A 77 -8.96 -21.95 -18.94
C ARG A 77 -9.24 -20.49 -18.60
N ARG A 78 -9.42 -19.66 -19.63
CA ARG A 78 -9.52 -18.20 -19.52
C ARG A 78 -10.91 -17.64 -19.21
N LYS A 79 -11.97 -18.43 -19.43
CA LYS A 79 -13.36 -18.05 -19.16
C LYS A 79 -13.91 -18.59 -17.83
N ALA A 80 -13.12 -19.38 -17.10
CA ALA A 80 -13.54 -19.98 -15.85
C ALA A 80 -13.41 -19.02 -14.64
N TYR A 81 -12.67 -17.93 -14.81
CA TYR A 81 -12.30 -17.02 -13.74
C TYR A 81 -12.41 -15.56 -14.20
N LEU A 82 -12.64 -14.68 -13.23
CA LEU A 82 -12.80 -13.26 -13.49
C LEU A 82 -11.55 -12.67 -14.16
N HIS A 83 -11.74 -11.78 -15.14
CA HIS A 83 -10.63 -11.17 -15.85
C HIS A 83 -9.78 -10.27 -14.91
N PRO A 84 -8.43 -10.31 -15.00
CA PRO A 84 -7.54 -9.62 -14.05
C PRO A 84 -7.83 -8.14 -13.83
N ILE A 85 -8.12 -7.40 -14.91
CA ILE A 85 -8.46 -5.97 -14.85
C ILE A 85 -9.75 -5.73 -14.05
N ARG A 86 -10.77 -6.58 -14.21
CA ARG A 86 -12.05 -6.46 -13.50
C ARG A 86 -11.84 -6.68 -12.00
N MET A 87 -10.99 -7.66 -11.66
CA MET A 87 -10.62 -7.95 -10.28
C MET A 87 -9.90 -6.75 -9.64
N TYR A 88 -8.96 -6.13 -10.34
CA TYR A 88 -8.25 -4.95 -9.84
C TYR A 88 -9.19 -3.77 -9.57
N LEU A 89 -10.09 -3.46 -10.51
CA LEU A 89 -11.05 -2.37 -10.36
C LEU A 89 -11.97 -2.60 -9.16
N PHE A 90 -12.50 -3.81 -9.01
CA PHE A 90 -13.34 -4.15 -7.88
C PHE A 90 -12.60 -4.03 -6.54
N VAL A 91 -11.40 -4.60 -6.44
CA VAL A 91 -10.58 -4.53 -5.21
C VAL A 91 -10.25 -3.08 -4.86
N SER A 92 -10.00 -2.25 -5.87
CA SER A 92 -9.75 -0.81 -5.67
C SER A 92 -10.98 -0.10 -5.11
N ILE A 93 -12.16 -0.31 -5.71
CA ILE A 93 -13.42 0.28 -5.22
C ILE A 93 -13.70 -0.19 -3.79
N LEU A 94 -13.58 -1.49 -3.53
CA LEU A 94 -13.79 -2.06 -2.20
C LEU A 94 -12.79 -1.50 -1.19
N TYR A 95 -11.52 -1.36 -1.56
CA TYR A 95 -10.49 -0.78 -0.71
C TYR A 95 -10.82 0.66 -0.33
N PHE A 96 -11.15 1.52 -1.30
CA PHE A 96 -11.49 2.92 -1.01
C PHE A 96 -12.80 3.06 -0.24
N PHE A 97 -13.79 2.21 -0.52
CA PHE A 97 -15.04 2.15 0.23
C PHE A 97 -14.82 1.72 1.69
N LEU A 98 -14.05 0.66 1.92
CA LEU A 98 -13.70 0.23 3.27
C LEU A 98 -12.85 1.29 3.97
N ALA A 99 -11.89 1.92 3.29
CA ALA A 99 -11.08 2.99 3.86
C ALA A 99 -11.89 4.24 4.22
N SER A 100 -13.00 4.52 3.54
CA SER A 100 -13.88 5.65 3.87
C SER A 100 -14.84 5.34 5.02
N VAL A 101 -15.32 4.10 5.12
CA VAL A 101 -16.29 3.68 6.15
C VAL A 101 -15.60 3.24 7.45
N VAL A 102 -14.41 2.65 7.36
CA VAL A 102 -13.65 2.15 8.50
C VAL A 102 -12.75 3.26 9.05
N PRO A 103 -12.96 3.77 10.28
CA PRO A 103 -12.16 4.86 10.86
C PRO A 103 -10.74 4.46 11.30
N LEU A 104 -10.19 3.34 10.81
CA LEU A 104 -9.02 2.65 11.40
C LEU A 104 -7.68 3.40 11.27
N HIS A 105 -7.58 4.47 10.47
CA HIS A 105 -6.29 5.13 10.20
C HIS A 105 -6.25 6.66 10.37
N ARG A 106 -7.40 7.30 10.66
CA ARG A 106 -7.45 8.76 10.80
C ARG A 106 -6.90 9.20 12.16
N GLU A 107 -7.24 8.47 13.22
CA GLU A 107 -6.81 8.76 14.60
C GLU A 107 -5.30 8.54 14.80
N ALA A 108 -4.73 7.47 14.23
CA ALA A 108 -3.33 7.09 14.43
C ALA A 108 -2.33 8.07 13.78
N HIS A 109 -2.63 8.57 12.57
CA HIS A 109 -1.80 9.58 11.91
C HIS A 109 -1.85 10.93 12.61
N LEU A 110 -3.06 11.37 13.01
CA LEU A 110 -3.23 12.63 13.72
C LEU A 110 -2.54 12.59 15.09
N ALA A 111 -2.64 11.47 15.82
CA ALA A 111 -1.93 11.28 17.09
C ALA A 111 -0.40 11.25 16.92
N PHE A 112 0.12 10.60 15.87
CA PHE A 112 1.55 10.56 15.58
C PHE A 112 2.10 11.94 15.16
N GLU A 113 1.37 12.67 14.33
CA GLU A 113 1.75 13.99 13.84
C GLU A 113 1.67 15.04 14.96
N TYR A 114 0.66 14.97 15.83
CA TYR A 114 0.54 15.79 17.03
C TYR A 114 1.69 15.52 18.03
N ARG A 115 1.99 14.25 18.33
CA ARG A 115 3.07 13.86 19.25
C ARG A 115 4.45 14.31 18.77
N ASN A 116 4.73 14.24 17.47
CA ASN A 116 5.99 14.73 16.90
C ASN A 116 6.11 16.27 16.99
N LYS A 117 5.00 17.00 16.80
CA LYS A 117 4.98 18.46 16.90
C LYS A 117 5.20 18.94 18.34
N GLU A 118 4.65 18.22 19.32
CA GLU A 118 4.88 18.46 20.76
C GLU A 118 6.33 18.16 21.15
N GLN A 119 6.94 17.10 20.61
CA GLN A 119 8.35 16.78 20.86
C GLN A 119 9.33 17.79 20.22
N LEU A 120 9.02 18.33 19.03
CA LEU A 120 9.85 19.38 18.39
C LEU A 120 9.80 20.71 19.16
N THR A 121 8.66 21.04 19.74
CA THR A 121 8.48 22.27 20.54
C THR A 121 9.07 22.13 21.95
N ALA A 122 8.96 20.97 22.58
CA ALA A 122 9.56 20.71 23.89
C ALA A 122 11.11 20.63 23.86
N HIS A 123 11.71 20.24 22.73
CA HIS A 123 13.16 20.15 22.60
C HIS A 123 13.84 21.51 22.32
N SER A 124 13.10 22.50 21.81
CA SER A 124 13.66 23.83 21.49
C SER A 124 13.63 24.82 22.66
N THR A 125 12.88 24.54 23.73
CA THR A 125 12.81 25.43 24.91
C THR A 125 13.96 25.24 25.91
N ASN A 126 14.74 24.17 25.82
CA ASN A 126 15.92 23.95 26.66
C ASN A 126 17.15 23.70 25.78
N LEU A 127 17.64 24.72 25.08
CA LEU A 127 18.92 24.59 24.35
C LEU A 127 20.09 24.36 25.30
N LEU A 128 19.90 24.65 26.59
CA LEU A 128 20.85 24.35 27.66
C LEU A 128 20.13 23.61 28.80
N PRO A 129 20.79 22.62 29.42
CA PRO A 129 20.22 21.84 30.52
C PRO A 129 20.20 22.59 31.86
N TYR A 130 20.68 23.83 31.89
CA TYR A 130 20.76 24.70 33.07
C TYR A 130 20.15 26.06 32.71
N THR A 131 19.55 26.74 33.69
CA THR A 131 18.84 28.02 33.48
C THR A 131 19.59 29.22 34.03
N THR A 132 20.50 28.99 35.00
CA THR A 132 21.29 30.03 35.65
C THR A 132 22.74 29.60 35.84
N ILE A 133 23.63 30.59 35.95
CA ILE A 133 25.06 30.33 36.20
C ILE A 133 25.26 29.62 37.54
N GLN A 134 24.49 30.01 38.56
CA GLN A 134 24.55 29.42 39.90
C GLN A 134 24.19 27.93 39.90
N GLU A 135 23.18 27.56 39.11
CA GLU A 135 22.78 26.17 38.93
C GLU A 135 23.90 25.35 38.28
N TYR A 136 24.51 25.86 37.21
CA TYR A 136 25.65 25.21 36.54
C TYR A 136 26.86 25.04 37.47
N ASP A 137 27.25 26.10 38.19
CA ASP A 137 28.41 26.07 39.09
C ASP A 137 28.19 25.12 40.27
N SER A 138 26.96 25.02 40.77
CA SER A 138 26.61 24.07 41.82
C SER A 138 26.82 22.63 41.38
N VAL A 139 26.48 22.28 40.14
CA VAL A 139 26.70 20.93 39.58
C VAL A 139 28.20 20.66 39.43
N GLN A 140 28.96 21.61 38.90
CA GLN A 140 30.42 21.45 38.74
C GLN A 140 31.15 21.31 40.08
N ALA A 141 30.67 21.96 41.14
CA ALA A 141 31.22 21.84 42.48
C ALA A 141 31.07 20.41 43.04
N HIS A 142 29.93 19.76 42.79
CA HIS A 142 29.64 18.39 43.24
C HIS A 142 30.23 17.30 42.31
N THR A 143 30.67 17.67 41.10
CA THR A 143 31.31 16.74 40.17
C THR A 143 32.75 16.39 40.60
N PRO A 144 33.18 15.11 40.51
CA PRO A 144 34.55 14.71 40.80
C PRO A 144 35.55 15.48 39.94
N VAL A 145 36.69 15.89 40.50
CA VAL A 145 37.69 16.78 39.84
C VAL A 145 38.10 16.31 38.44
N LYS A 146 38.21 14.99 38.24
CA LYS A 146 38.57 14.38 36.95
C LYS A 146 37.54 14.59 35.83
N ASN A 147 36.27 14.81 36.20
CA ASN A 147 35.14 14.91 35.28
C ASN A 147 34.54 16.33 35.24
N ARG A 148 35.18 17.31 35.90
CA ARG A 148 34.75 18.70 35.84
C ARG A 148 35.06 19.28 34.47
N ASP A 149 34.19 20.17 34.03
CA ASP A 149 34.38 20.83 32.75
C ASP A 149 35.66 21.67 32.76
N PRO A 150 36.48 21.61 31.69
CA PRO A 150 37.62 22.50 31.51
C PRO A 150 37.20 23.96 31.57
N HIS A 151 38.11 24.83 32.01
CA HIS A 151 37.83 26.26 32.17
C HIS A 151 37.27 26.92 30.90
N ILE A 152 37.71 26.48 29.71
CA ILE A 152 37.22 26.99 28.42
C ILE A 152 35.74 26.67 28.22
N ILE A 153 35.30 25.47 28.63
CA ILE A 153 33.91 25.03 28.53
C ILE A 153 33.06 25.81 29.53
N GLN A 154 33.54 26.01 30.76
CA GLN A 154 32.84 26.82 31.76
C GLN A 154 32.57 28.26 31.28
N LEU A 155 33.56 28.92 30.68
CA LEU A 155 33.39 30.26 30.10
C LEU A 155 32.33 30.30 28.99
N PHE A 156 32.31 29.27 28.14
CA PHE A 156 31.34 29.17 27.06
C PHE A 156 29.92 28.94 27.61
N MET A 157 29.78 28.02 28.58
CA MET A 157 28.50 27.73 29.22
C MET A 157 27.95 28.97 29.93
N HIS A 158 28.75 29.69 30.73
CA HIS A 158 28.33 30.95 31.35
C HIS A 158 27.84 31.98 30.34
N ARG A 159 28.55 32.15 29.22
CA ARG A 159 28.15 33.09 28.17
C ARG A 159 26.85 32.68 27.48
N LEU A 160 26.64 31.37 27.24
CA LEU A 160 25.41 30.87 26.65
C LEU A 160 24.19 31.05 27.57
N ILE A 161 24.35 30.84 28.89
CA ILE A 161 23.31 31.10 29.89
C ILE A 161 22.87 32.55 29.86
N GLN A 162 23.84 33.47 29.86
CA GLN A 162 23.55 34.91 29.83
C GLN A 162 22.82 35.32 28.56
N LEU A 163 23.21 34.76 27.42
CA LEU A 163 22.53 35.03 26.14
C LEU A 163 21.11 34.47 26.10
N GLN A 164 20.84 33.33 26.72
CA GLN A 164 19.47 32.81 26.85
C GLN A 164 18.61 33.65 27.80
N GLY A 165 19.19 34.19 28.87
CA GLY A 165 18.50 35.08 29.80
C GLY A 165 18.16 36.45 29.19
N ALA A 166 18.92 36.92 28.20
CA ALA A 166 18.71 38.21 27.53
C ALA A 166 17.66 38.18 26.40
N VAL A 167 17.21 36.99 25.98
CA VAL A 167 16.20 36.78 24.92
C VAL A 167 14.77 36.67 25.47
N ARG A 168 14.62 36.56 26.80
CA ARG A 168 13.32 36.70 27.51
C ARG A 168 13.06 38.14 27.89
#